data_AF-A0A5M3MU85-F1
#
_entry.id   AF-A0A5M3MU85-F1
#
_cell.length_a   1.000
_cell.length_b   1.000
_cell.length_c   1.000
_cell.angle_alpha   90.00
_cell.angle_beta   90.00
_cell.angle_gamma   90.00
#
_symmetry.space_group_name_H-M   'P 1'
#
loop_
_entity.id
_entity.type
_entity.pdbx_description
1 polymer ?
#
loop_
_entity_poly.entity_id
_entity_poly.type
_entity_poly.pdbx_seq_one_letter_code
_entity_poly.pdbx_strand_id
1 'polypeptide(L)'
;MVTTLETITFDVLIQIIAQLDITDVLRLRQVSTRLLEVTLERALWDELYRSSHLPRTIGPLPSQSQQDLESVLARSAQVGHNMFVKGSPVRSRVVEYGPDCWGARILAGKVLLYVDPGSSTRKESVLFYNLDDDMLGDPQVVHEFDGEHASVISIDSVDVHDFRGQGHAYVGLQTANSESRDTEVLIMKMKDSGDELKFELVYRYTRDANSFHSLVASPRHIIVGHMLKNKSMAHVFDISGLEGGPLAEVEDTDETLVISDGDIGFGPDFYACSTHLIFLKPHPDPRETCMRLTAVPLMDSSAGSDSECRPEAPTCDIDAFEPLSFGILRDSIVDREPGYTEVIVHGLAERNGVYTLTVSKLLIPSHIGPDASQEIRVTSHIVVNFPDRPGLYMQPSFTGSARCIFYYSNEAATAELRALEYCYDEATERPVLLDSTSNLDYLGVLYDDFVTRDAEMQHFEQEPHSGRILYHYRTSPSEDDPSREESNLCIVDFA
;
A
#
# COMPACT_ATOMS: atom_id res chain seq x y z
N MET A 1 -32.54 -34.29 26.59
CA MET A 1 -31.90 -33.10 27.21
C MET A 1 -31.54 -32.17 26.07
N VAL A 2 -31.97 -30.91 26.13
CA VAL A 2 -31.58 -29.91 25.13
C VAL A 2 -30.21 -29.39 25.57
N THR A 3 -29.16 -29.72 24.84
CA THR A 3 -27.83 -29.10 25.00
C THR A 3 -27.95 -27.65 24.55
N THR A 4 -28.02 -26.73 25.51
CA THR A 4 -27.90 -25.30 25.26
C THR A 4 -26.42 -24.94 25.19
N LEU A 5 -26.06 -23.89 24.44
CA LEU A 5 -24.68 -23.34 24.40
C LEU A 5 -24.13 -23.06 25.81
N GLU A 6 -25.02 -22.81 26.77
CA GLU A 6 -24.73 -22.62 28.20
C GLU A 6 -24.29 -23.89 28.95
N THR A 7 -24.26 -25.06 28.32
CA THR A 7 -23.80 -26.32 28.94
C THR A 7 -22.47 -26.82 28.38
N ILE A 8 -21.98 -26.19 27.31
CA ILE A 8 -20.72 -26.53 26.65
C ILE A 8 -19.54 -26.05 27.51
N THR A 9 -18.36 -26.66 27.40
CA THR A 9 -17.15 -26.14 28.06
C THR A 9 -16.69 -24.85 27.40
N PHE A 10 -16.04 -23.98 28.17
CA PHE A 10 -15.62 -22.65 27.70
C PHE A 10 -14.72 -22.71 26.46
N ASP A 11 -13.73 -23.60 26.44
CA ASP A 11 -12.81 -23.74 25.30
C ASP A 11 -13.51 -24.19 24.01
N VAL A 12 -14.47 -25.13 24.13
CA VAL A 12 -15.27 -25.59 22.99
C VAL A 12 -16.19 -24.48 22.50
N LEU A 13 -16.71 -23.65 23.41
CA LEU A 13 -17.53 -22.50 23.04
C LEU A 13 -16.70 -21.45 22.29
N ILE A 14 -15.44 -21.18 22.69
CA ILE A 14 -14.53 -20.32 21.92
C ILE A 14 -14.33 -20.88 20.51
N GLN A 15 -14.01 -22.18 20.38
CA GLN A 15 -13.81 -22.80 19.07
C GLN A 15 -15.03 -22.69 18.17
N ILE A 16 -16.25 -22.85 18.74
CA ILE A 16 -17.50 -22.68 17.99
C ILE A 16 -17.69 -21.23 17.55
N ILE A 17 -17.50 -20.26 18.45
CA ILE A 17 -17.69 -18.83 18.14
C ILE A 17 -16.63 -18.35 17.14
N ALA A 18 -15.41 -18.89 17.18
CA ALA A 18 -14.34 -18.56 16.24
C ALA A 18 -14.62 -18.97 14.78
N GLN A 19 -15.67 -19.76 14.52
CA GLN A 19 -16.14 -20.09 13.17
C GLN A 19 -17.20 -19.11 12.64
N LEU A 20 -17.63 -18.15 13.44
CA LEU A 20 -18.61 -17.15 13.04
C LEU A 20 -17.92 -15.95 12.41
N ASP A 21 -18.67 -15.20 11.58
CA ASP A 21 -18.18 -13.91 11.10
C ASP A 21 -18.09 -12.90 12.25
N ILE A 22 -17.27 -11.86 12.06
CA ILE A 22 -17.00 -10.85 13.08
C ILE A 22 -18.27 -10.12 13.53
N THR A 23 -19.21 -9.88 12.61
CA THR A 23 -20.46 -9.17 12.90
C THR A 23 -21.37 -10.00 13.81
N ASP A 24 -21.44 -11.29 13.57
CA ASP A 24 -22.20 -12.24 14.36
C ASP A 24 -21.59 -12.42 15.74
N VAL A 25 -20.26 -12.49 15.86
CA VAL A 25 -19.58 -12.47 17.17
C VAL A 25 -19.95 -11.23 17.98
N LEU A 26 -19.96 -10.05 17.36
CA LEU A 26 -20.37 -8.80 18.02
C LEU A 26 -21.85 -8.82 18.44
N ARG A 27 -22.74 -9.43 17.64
CA ARG A 27 -24.17 -9.58 17.98
C ARG A 27 -24.41 -10.57 19.12
N LEU A 28 -23.59 -11.63 19.25
CA LEU A 28 -23.72 -12.62 20.32
C LEU A 28 -23.67 -12.00 21.73
N ARG A 29 -22.97 -10.88 21.89
CA ARG A 29 -22.92 -10.09 23.14
C ARG A 29 -24.29 -9.68 23.66
N GLN A 30 -25.24 -9.48 22.75
CA GLN A 30 -26.59 -9.00 23.08
C GLN A 30 -27.53 -10.15 23.45
N VAL A 31 -27.08 -11.42 23.33
CA VAL A 31 -27.92 -12.60 23.52
C VAL A 31 -27.92 -13.08 24.98
N SER A 32 -26.75 -13.22 25.61
CA SER A 32 -26.64 -13.64 27.02
C SER A 32 -25.36 -13.16 27.69
N THR A 33 -25.36 -13.03 29.02
CA THR A 33 -24.17 -12.63 29.80
C THR A 33 -22.99 -13.57 29.59
N ARG A 34 -23.24 -14.88 29.48
CA ARG A 34 -22.18 -15.86 29.24
C ARG A 34 -21.53 -15.68 27.86
N LEU A 35 -22.31 -15.39 26.83
CA LEU A 35 -21.77 -15.12 25.49
C LEU A 35 -21.01 -13.79 25.49
N LEU A 36 -21.50 -12.76 26.17
CA LEU A 36 -20.76 -11.53 26.39
C LEU A 36 -19.39 -11.82 27.02
N GLU A 37 -19.33 -12.55 28.13
CA GLU A 37 -18.08 -12.93 28.80
C GLU A 37 -17.10 -13.61 27.84
N VAL A 38 -17.54 -14.62 27.09
CA VAL A 38 -16.68 -15.33 26.13
C VAL A 38 -16.19 -14.41 25.00
N THR A 39 -17.03 -13.49 24.53
CA THR A 39 -16.64 -12.54 23.48
C THR A 39 -15.76 -11.38 23.96
N LEU A 40 -15.50 -11.28 25.27
CA LEU A 40 -14.53 -10.34 25.85
C LEU A 40 -13.15 -10.99 26.04
N GLU A 41 -13.00 -12.26 25.68
CA GLU A 41 -11.79 -13.02 25.95
C GLU A 41 -10.80 -12.86 24.81
N ARG A 42 -9.57 -12.46 25.15
CA ARG A 42 -8.51 -12.24 24.16
C ARG A 42 -8.25 -13.48 23.31
N ALA A 43 -8.37 -14.68 23.88
CA ALA A 43 -8.14 -15.94 23.17
C ALA A 43 -9.10 -16.14 21.99
N LEU A 44 -10.36 -15.71 22.10
CA LEU A 44 -11.30 -15.74 20.99
C LEU A 44 -10.84 -14.81 19.87
N TRP A 45 -10.45 -13.59 20.21
CA TRP A 45 -10.03 -12.60 19.23
C TRP A 45 -8.67 -12.94 18.59
N ASP A 46 -7.76 -13.59 19.31
CA ASP A 46 -6.52 -14.14 18.75
C ASP A 46 -6.83 -15.18 17.67
N GLU A 47 -7.76 -16.10 17.96
CA GLU A 47 -8.20 -17.13 17.01
C GLU A 47 -8.88 -16.51 15.78
N LEU A 48 -9.86 -15.61 16.00
CA LEU A 48 -10.54 -14.88 14.93
C LEU A 48 -9.55 -14.08 14.07
N TYR A 49 -8.53 -13.47 14.67
CA TYR A 49 -7.54 -12.70 13.91
C TYR A 49 -6.68 -13.58 13.01
N ARG A 50 -6.32 -14.79 13.48
CA ARG A 50 -5.53 -15.73 12.68
C ARG A 50 -6.36 -16.35 11.56
N SER A 51 -7.59 -16.75 11.86
CA SER A 51 -8.49 -17.42 10.91
C SER A 51 -9.21 -16.49 9.95
N SER A 52 -9.30 -15.20 10.28
CA SER A 52 -9.98 -14.23 9.42
C SER A 52 -9.30 -14.09 8.06
N HIS A 53 -10.11 -13.93 7.02
CA HIS A 53 -9.64 -13.58 5.68
C HIS A 53 -9.73 -12.06 5.41
N LEU A 54 -10.18 -11.27 6.38
CA LEU A 54 -10.27 -9.82 6.25
C LEU A 54 -8.88 -9.19 6.12
N PRO A 55 -8.71 -8.12 5.33
CA PRO A 55 -7.50 -7.31 5.36
C PRO A 55 -7.27 -6.75 6.76
N ARG A 56 -6.04 -6.84 7.25
CA ARG A 56 -5.70 -6.49 8.63
C ARG A 56 -4.23 -6.12 8.73
N THR A 57 -3.86 -5.50 9.85
CA THR A 57 -2.47 -5.22 10.17
C THR A 57 -1.74 -6.49 10.61
N ILE A 58 -0.44 -6.43 10.84
CA ILE A 58 0.30 -7.58 11.37
C ILE A 58 -0.17 -7.95 12.78
N GLY A 59 -0.35 -9.25 13.02
CA GLY A 59 -0.82 -9.78 14.30
C GLY A 59 -1.42 -11.20 14.19
N PRO A 60 -1.99 -11.72 15.29
CA PRO A 60 -2.12 -11.07 16.58
C PRO A 60 -0.80 -11.11 17.37
N LEU A 61 -0.41 -9.99 17.95
CA LEU A 61 0.82 -9.82 18.72
C LEU A 61 0.54 -9.93 20.23
N PRO A 62 1.47 -10.44 21.05
CA PRO A 62 1.31 -10.47 22.50
C PRO A 62 1.08 -9.08 23.15
N SER A 63 1.59 -8.03 22.51
CA SER A 63 1.40 -6.64 22.94
C SER A 63 0.00 -6.09 22.62
N GLN A 64 -0.70 -6.66 21.64
CA GLN A 64 -2.05 -6.23 21.26
C GLN A 64 -3.05 -6.74 22.30
N SER A 65 -3.84 -5.80 22.81
CA SER A 65 -4.95 -6.09 23.70
C SER A 65 -6.10 -6.76 22.94
N GLN A 66 -7.05 -7.32 23.68
CA GLN A 66 -8.28 -7.84 23.09
C GLN A 66 -9.02 -6.75 22.29
N GLN A 67 -9.07 -5.54 22.83
CA GLN A 67 -9.74 -4.40 22.20
C GLN A 67 -9.08 -3.98 20.89
N ASP A 68 -7.74 -4.06 20.80
CA ASP A 68 -7.01 -3.74 19.57
C ASP A 68 -7.36 -4.74 18.46
N LEU A 69 -7.33 -6.03 18.76
CA LEU A 69 -7.67 -7.10 17.82
C LEU A 69 -9.13 -6.99 17.36
N GLU A 70 -10.05 -6.76 18.29
CA GLU A 70 -11.46 -6.53 17.99
C GLU A 70 -11.63 -5.30 17.09
N SER A 71 -11.01 -4.17 17.44
CA SER A 71 -11.15 -2.91 16.69
C SER A 71 -10.69 -3.05 15.24
N VAL A 72 -9.57 -3.74 14.98
CA VAL A 72 -9.07 -3.98 13.62
C VAL A 72 -10.04 -4.85 12.82
N LEU A 73 -10.47 -5.99 13.39
CA LEU A 73 -11.36 -6.91 12.69
C LEU A 73 -12.75 -6.33 12.48
N ALA A 74 -13.30 -5.63 13.49
CA ALA A 74 -14.60 -4.98 13.40
C ALA A 74 -14.61 -3.88 12.33
N ARG A 75 -13.57 -3.03 12.28
CA ARG A 75 -13.45 -2.01 11.23
C ARG A 75 -13.31 -2.62 9.85
N SER A 76 -12.44 -3.62 9.68
CA SER A 76 -12.27 -4.29 8.37
C SER A 76 -13.57 -4.98 7.91
N ALA A 77 -14.29 -5.65 8.82
CA ALA A 77 -15.59 -6.23 8.53
C ALA A 77 -16.66 -5.16 8.18
N GLN A 78 -16.63 -4.01 8.85
CA GLN A 78 -17.54 -2.90 8.59
C GLN A 78 -17.28 -2.27 7.21
N VAL A 79 -16.01 -2.08 6.83
CA VAL A 79 -15.62 -1.64 5.50
C VAL A 79 -16.09 -2.64 4.46
N GLY A 80 -15.81 -3.93 4.66
CA GLY A 80 -16.28 -4.99 3.76
C GLY A 80 -17.81 -4.97 3.60
N HIS A 81 -18.55 -4.84 4.70
CA HIS A 81 -19.99 -4.73 4.65
C HIS A 81 -20.45 -3.48 3.87
N ASN A 82 -19.88 -2.31 4.14
CA ASN A 82 -20.28 -1.06 3.48
C ASN A 82 -19.93 -1.04 1.99
N MET A 83 -18.80 -1.64 1.61
CA MET A 83 -18.29 -1.67 0.25
C MET A 83 -18.97 -2.74 -0.62
N PHE A 84 -19.06 -3.98 -0.12
CA PHE A 84 -19.52 -5.12 -0.93
C PHE A 84 -20.99 -5.48 -0.72
N VAL A 85 -21.54 -5.27 0.48
CA VAL A 85 -22.91 -5.69 0.81
C VAL A 85 -23.90 -4.52 0.70
N LYS A 86 -23.59 -3.39 1.35
CA LYS A 86 -24.44 -2.20 1.37
C LYS A 86 -24.25 -1.33 0.13
N GLY A 87 -23.03 -1.31 -0.42
CA GLY A 87 -22.66 -0.46 -1.55
C GLY A 87 -22.79 1.03 -1.25
N SER A 88 -22.56 1.45 0.00
CA SER A 88 -22.68 2.85 0.39
C SER A 88 -21.59 3.28 1.37
N PRO A 89 -20.90 4.41 1.13
CA PRO A 89 -19.93 4.93 2.05
C PRO A 89 -20.65 5.47 3.29
N VAL A 90 -19.91 5.53 4.38
CA VAL A 90 -20.35 6.16 5.62
C VAL A 90 -20.29 7.68 5.47
N ARG A 91 -19.28 8.18 4.76
CA ARG A 91 -19.06 9.61 4.55
C ARG A 91 -18.40 9.86 3.19
N SER A 92 -18.76 10.96 2.54
CA SER A 92 -18.00 11.53 1.44
C SER A 92 -17.67 12.99 1.73
N ARG A 93 -16.55 13.47 1.21
CA ARG A 93 -16.07 14.84 1.39
C ARG A 93 -15.50 15.34 0.08
N VAL A 94 -15.66 16.64 -0.16
CA VAL A 94 -15.02 17.32 -1.27
C VAL A 94 -14.13 18.41 -0.68
N VAL A 95 -12.87 18.44 -1.11
CA VAL A 95 -11.88 19.46 -0.76
C VAL A 95 -11.56 20.21 -2.03
N GLU A 96 -11.67 21.54 -1.98
CA GLU A 96 -11.28 22.39 -3.09
C GLU A 96 -9.81 22.12 -3.42
N TYR A 97 -9.56 21.76 -4.68
CA TYR A 97 -8.25 21.42 -5.18
C TYR A 97 -7.93 22.43 -6.27
N GLY A 98 -6.91 23.26 -6.08
CA GLY A 98 -6.57 24.25 -7.10
C GLY A 98 -6.27 23.58 -8.45
N PRO A 99 -6.49 24.26 -9.59
CA PRO A 99 -6.15 23.73 -10.93
C PRO A 99 -4.73 23.17 -11.02
N ASP A 100 -3.82 23.85 -10.32
CA ASP A 100 -2.40 23.57 -10.36
C ASP A 100 -1.94 22.74 -9.14
N CYS A 101 -2.85 22.35 -8.24
CA CYS A 101 -2.52 21.45 -7.14
C CYS A 101 -2.27 20.04 -7.66
N TRP A 102 -1.28 19.36 -7.11
CA TRP A 102 -0.89 18.03 -7.57
C TRP A 102 -0.38 17.15 -6.41
N GLY A 103 -0.21 15.85 -6.69
CA GLY A 103 0.41 14.92 -5.75
C GLY A 103 -0.43 14.61 -4.52
N ALA A 104 -1.76 14.64 -4.64
CA ALA A 104 -2.65 14.33 -3.53
C ALA A 104 -2.48 12.88 -3.02
N ARG A 105 -2.34 12.73 -1.70
CA ARG A 105 -2.19 11.45 -1.01
C ARG A 105 -2.95 11.45 0.31
N ILE A 106 -3.38 10.27 0.74
CA ILE A 106 -3.72 10.04 2.14
C ILE A 106 -2.43 9.59 2.85
N LEU A 107 -2.33 9.79 4.16
CA LEU A 107 -1.27 9.24 5.00
C LEU A 107 -1.90 8.66 6.27
N ALA A 108 -1.59 7.39 6.57
CA ALA A 108 -2.05 6.67 7.75
C ALA A 108 -3.57 6.74 7.95
N GLY A 109 -4.33 6.77 6.86
CA GLY A 109 -5.78 6.90 6.90
C GLY A 109 -6.28 8.12 7.68
N LYS A 110 -5.49 9.18 7.85
CA LYS A 110 -5.87 10.34 8.70
C LYS A 110 -5.50 11.68 8.11
N VAL A 111 -4.43 11.78 7.33
CA VAL A 111 -3.97 13.07 6.81
C VAL A 111 -4.11 13.09 5.30
N LEU A 112 -4.80 14.10 4.76
CA LEU A 112 -4.73 14.43 3.34
C LEU A 112 -3.54 15.37 3.15
N LEU A 113 -2.70 15.09 2.17
CA LEU A 113 -1.62 15.99 1.78
C LEU A 113 -1.58 16.17 0.27
N TYR A 114 -1.21 17.37 -0.17
CA TYR A 114 -0.99 17.69 -1.57
C TYR A 114 -0.08 18.91 -1.70
N VAL A 115 0.44 19.13 -2.91
CA VAL A 115 1.28 20.28 -3.24
C VAL A 115 0.38 21.42 -3.71
N ASP A 116 0.40 22.54 -2.98
CA ASP A 116 -0.18 23.82 -3.39
C ASP A 116 0.94 24.65 -4.04
N PRO A 117 0.88 24.94 -5.36
CA PRO A 117 1.90 25.72 -6.04
C PRO A 117 1.97 27.18 -5.57
N GLY A 118 0.99 27.61 -4.77
CA GLY A 118 0.91 28.96 -4.25
C GLY A 118 0.31 29.95 -5.25
N SER A 119 0.05 31.16 -4.76
CA SER A 119 -0.34 32.30 -5.60
C SER A 119 0.88 33.03 -6.12
N SER A 120 0.71 34.06 -6.97
CA SER A 120 1.81 34.97 -7.34
C SER A 120 2.57 35.60 -6.15
N THR A 121 2.01 35.51 -4.95
CA THR A 121 2.59 36.02 -3.70
C THR A 121 2.97 34.95 -2.68
N ARG A 122 2.58 33.68 -2.88
CA ARG A 122 2.87 32.57 -1.95
C ARG A 122 3.76 31.55 -2.67
N LYS A 123 4.74 31.00 -1.95
CA LYS A 123 5.59 29.94 -2.49
C LYS A 123 4.82 28.62 -2.58
N GLU A 124 5.34 27.72 -3.40
CA GLU A 124 4.90 26.33 -3.42
C GLU A 124 5.09 25.70 -2.03
N SER A 125 4.06 25.01 -1.55
CA SER A 125 4.03 24.43 -0.22
C SER A 125 3.34 23.07 -0.25
N VAL A 126 3.72 22.17 0.65
CA VAL A 126 2.97 20.93 0.89
C VAL A 126 2.04 21.16 2.06
N LEU A 127 0.74 21.06 1.82
CA LEU A 127 -0.29 21.27 2.83
C LEU A 127 -0.74 19.92 3.39
N PHE A 128 -0.91 19.86 4.72
CA PHE A 128 -1.37 18.67 5.43
C PHE A 128 -2.66 19.00 6.17
N TYR A 129 -3.70 18.22 5.92
CA TYR A 129 -5.04 18.39 6.48
C TYR A 129 -5.44 17.16 7.27
N ASN A 130 -5.93 17.35 8.50
CA ASN A 130 -6.47 16.27 9.30
C ASN A 130 -7.89 15.90 8.83
N LEU A 131 -8.08 14.64 8.44
CA LEU A 131 -9.36 14.09 7.99
C LEU A 131 -10.24 13.65 9.16
N ASP A 132 -9.70 13.50 10.36
CA ASP A 132 -10.52 13.13 11.52
C ASP A 132 -11.20 14.33 12.17
N ASP A 133 -10.75 15.56 11.87
CA ASP A 133 -11.44 16.76 12.33
C ASP A 133 -12.85 16.83 11.73
N ASP A 134 -13.80 17.28 12.55
CA ASP A 134 -15.21 17.32 12.17
C ASP A 134 -15.44 18.51 11.24
N MET A 135 -15.14 18.28 9.96
CA MET A 135 -15.05 19.28 8.89
C MET A 135 -16.41 19.77 8.40
N LEU A 136 -17.29 20.16 9.32
CA LEU A 136 -18.41 21.04 8.99
C LEU A 136 -17.91 22.46 8.65
N GLY A 137 -16.63 22.76 8.89
CA GLY A 137 -15.94 23.99 8.47
C GLY A 137 -14.79 23.72 7.52
N ASP A 138 -14.09 24.79 7.14
CA ASP A 138 -12.96 24.76 6.21
C ASP A 138 -11.83 23.82 6.71
N PRO A 139 -11.19 23.05 5.80
CA PRO A 139 -10.02 22.26 6.12
C PRO A 139 -8.96 23.01 6.89
N GLN A 140 -8.68 22.59 8.13
CA GLN A 140 -7.59 23.16 8.90
C GLN A 140 -6.28 22.50 8.48
N VAL A 141 -5.35 23.32 8.00
CA VAL A 141 -3.96 22.93 7.77
C VAL A 141 -3.32 22.62 9.11
N VAL A 142 -2.96 21.37 9.36
CA VAL A 142 -2.27 20.92 10.59
C VAL A 142 -0.76 21.03 10.48
N HIS A 143 -0.23 21.00 9.25
CA HIS A 143 1.17 21.22 8.96
C HIS A 143 1.32 21.81 7.56
N GLU A 144 2.32 22.67 7.39
CA GLU A 144 2.70 23.26 6.11
C GLU A 144 4.21 23.13 5.97
N PHE A 145 4.64 22.47 4.91
CA PHE A 145 6.03 22.46 4.50
C PHE A 145 6.22 23.57 3.46
N ASP A 146 6.74 24.72 3.90
CA ASP A 146 7.19 25.80 3.03
C ASP A 146 8.65 25.50 2.63
N GLY A 147 8.84 25.07 1.39
CA GLY A 147 10.16 24.75 0.86
C GLY A 147 10.95 26.03 0.61
N GLU A 148 11.43 26.71 1.66
CA GLU A 148 11.85 28.13 1.67
C GLU A 148 12.65 28.62 0.45
N HIS A 149 13.35 27.75 -0.31
CA HIS A 149 14.00 28.07 -1.58
C HIS A 149 13.91 26.97 -2.67
N ALA A 150 13.05 25.97 -2.48
CA ALA A 150 13.02 24.78 -3.31
C ALA A 150 11.60 24.45 -3.81
N SER A 151 11.48 24.17 -5.11
CA SER A 151 10.24 23.68 -5.71
C SER A 151 10.07 22.19 -5.43
N VAL A 152 8.86 21.75 -5.14
CA VAL A 152 8.56 20.32 -4.97
C VAL A 152 8.52 19.69 -6.36
N ILE A 153 9.27 18.60 -6.55
CA ILE A 153 9.36 17.88 -7.83
C ILE A 153 8.46 16.65 -7.80
N SER A 154 8.48 15.95 -6.67
CA SER A 154 7.69 14.73 -6.47
C SER A 154 7.39 14.54 -4.99
N ILE A 155 6.27 13.85 -4.73
CA ILE A 155 5.78 13.54 -3.41
C ILE A 155 5.31 12.09 -3.37
N ASP A 156 5.67 11.40 -2.30
CA ASP A 156 5.23 10.04 -2.04
C ASP A 156 4.91 9.87 -0.55
N SER A 157 4.10 8.86 -0.24
CA SER A 157 3.60 8.63 1.12
C SER A 157 3.43 7.14 1.36
N VAL A 158 3.93 6.68 2.50
CA VAL A 158 3.77 5.29 2.90
C VAL A 158 3.44 5.20 4.38
N ASP A 159 2.58 4.26 4.74
CA ASP A 159 2.39 3.82 6.10
C ASP A 159 2.45 2.30 6.21
N VAL A 160 2.85 1.84 7.38
CA VAL A 160 3.00 0.43 7.67
C VAL A 160 2.92 0.19 9.18
N HIS A 161 2.40 -0.97 9.55
CA HIS A 161 2.45 -1.45 10.92
C HIS A 161 3.63 -2.41 11.09
N ASP A 162 4.46 -2.17 12.09
CA ASP A 162 5.60 -3.05 12.38
C ASP A 162 5.18 -4.33 13.13
N PHE A 163 6.14 -5.23 13.35
CA PHE A 163 5.92 -6.46 14.13
C PHE A 163 5.67 -6.26 15.62
N ARG A 164 5.67 -5.01 16.10
CA ARG A 164 5.25 -4.64 17.46
C ARG A 164 3.82 -4.08 17.47
N GLY A 165 3.22 -3.94 16.29
CA GLY A 165 1.89 -3.38 16.08
C GLY A 165 1.88 -1.85 16.11
N GLN A 166 3.06 -1.22 16.06
CA GLN A 166 3.17 0.22 16.00
C GLN A 166 2.98 0.67 14.55
N GLY A 167 2.02 1.57 14.32
CA GLY A 167 1.86 2.26 13.05
C GLY A 167 2.97 3.29 12.84
N HIS A 168 3.52 3.33 11.63
CA HIS A 168 4.48 4.33 11.19
C HIS A 168 4.01 4.91 9.87
N ALA A 169 4.16 6.23 9.70
CA ALA A 169 3.76 6.92 8.49
C ALA A 169 4.85 7.90 8.07
N TYR A 170 5.17 7.92 6.78
CA TYR A 170 6.26 8.67 6.21
C TYR A 170 5.83 9.40 4.94
N VAL A 171 6.38 10.60 4.76
CA VAL A 171 6.24 11.38 3.53
C VAL A 171 7.62 11.58 2.95
N GLY A 172 7.77 11.21 1.68
CA GLY A 172 8.95 11.48 0.88
C GLY A 172 8.71 12.68 -0.01
N LEU A 173 9.59 13.67 0.07
CA LEU A 173 9.59 14.84 -0.80
C LEU A 173 10.88 14.87 -1.59
N GLN A 174 10.77 15.11 -2.89
CA GLN A 174 11.88 15.58 -3.70
C GLN A 174 11.71 17.07 -3.95
N THR A 175 12.75 17.84 -3.68
CA THR A 175 12.76 19.28 -3.93
C THR A 175 13.95 19.67 -4.81
N ALA A 176 13.76 20.68 -5.66
CA ALA A 176 14.82 21.29 -6.47
C ALA A 176 15.09 22.69 -5.94
N ASN A 177 16.33 22.97 -5.59
CA ASN A 177 16.73 24.34 -5.27
C ASN A 177 16.63 25.21 -6.53
N SER A 178 16.01 26.37 -6.44
CA SER A 178 15.91 27.30 -7.59
C SER A 178 17.25 27.95 -7.96
N GLU A 179 18.18 28.04 -7.02
CA GLU A 179 19.50 28.68 -7.19
C GLU A 179 20.60 27.69 -7.59
N SER A 180 20.46 26.41 -7.24
CA SER A 180 21.41 25.34 -7.59
C SER A 180 20.76 24.29 -8.50
N ARG A 181 21.55 23.38 -9.08
CA ARG A 181 20.99 22.21 -9.80
C ARG A 181 20.79 21.03 -8.85
N ASP A 182 20.85 21.27 -7.55
CA ASP A 182 20.84 20.22 -6.55
C ASP A 182 19.41 19.85 -6.25
N THR A 183 19.17 18.55 -6.24
CA THR A 183 17.92 17.97 -5.77
C THR A 183 18.13 17.44 -4.36
N GLU A 184 17.14 17.65 -3.52
CA GLU A 184 17.12 17.17 -2.15
C GLU A 184 15.95 16.21 -1.94
N VAL A 185 16.24 15.05 -1.34
CA VAL A 185 15.23 14.09 -0.88
C VAL A 185 15.08 14.22 0.61
N LEU A 186 13.85 14.48 1.06
CA LEU A 186 13.47 14.64 2.45
C LEU A 186 12.49 13.53 2.81
N ILE A 187 12.75 12.77 3.88
CA ILE A 187 11.74 11.89 4.47
C ILE A 187 11.33 12.46 5.82
N MET A 188 10.03 12.70 5.96
CA MET A 188 9.41 13.16 7.20
C MET A 188 8.61 12.02 7.82
N LYS A 189 8.76 11.81 9.13
CA LYS A 189 7.97 10.87 9.91
C LYS A 189 6.81 11.59 10.59
N MET A 190 5.61 11.06 10.44
CA MET A 190 4.45 11.52 11.19
C MET A 190 4.48 10.96 12.61
N LYS A 191 4.27 11.83 13.60
CA LYS A 191 4.08 11.50 15.03
C LYS A 191 2.68 11.93 15.43
N ASP A 192 1.82 10.97 15.69
CA ASP A 192 0.48 11.19 16.22
C ASP A 192 0.51 11.06 17.75
N SER A 193 0.25 12.16 18.45
CA SER A 193 0.18 12.21 19.91
C SER A 193 -1.24 12.21 20.46
N GLY A 194 -2.25 12.06 19.60
CA GLY A 194 -3.68 12.18 19.91
C GLY A 194 -4.18 13.63 19.91
N ASP A 195 -3.43 14.54 20.53
CA ASP A 195 -3.80 15.96 20.60
C ASP A 195 -3.19 16.80 19.46
N GLU A 196 -2.08 16.33 18.88
CA GLU A 196 -1.31 17.05 17.88
C GLU A 196 -0.62 16.09 16.91
N LEU A 197 -0.67 16.43 15.62
CA LEU A 197 0.08 15.77 14.56
C LEU A 197 1.40 16.54 14.32
N LYS A 198 2.53 15.84 14.43
CA LYS A 198 3.87 16.41 14.19
C LYS A 198 4.55 15.71 13.04
N PHE A 199 5.29 16.46 12.24
CA PHE A 199 6.15 15.94 11.18
C PHE A 199 7.60 16.22 11.54
N GLU A 200 8.41 15.17 11.61
CA GLU A 200 9.82 15.25 11.95
C GLU A 200 10.65 14.82 10.74
N LEU A 201 11.60 15.66 10.33
CA LEU A 201 12.56 15.29 9.29
C LEU A 201 13.52 14.23 9.83
N VAL A 202 13.42 13.01 9.30
CA VAL A 202 14.20 11.85 9.74
C VAL A 202 15.31 11.47 8.77
N TYR A 203 15.23 11.93 7.52
CA TYR A 203 16.26 11.72 6.52
C TYR A 203 16.33 12.89 5.55
N ARG A 204 17.56 13.25 5.19
CA ARG A 204 17.89 14.30 4.22
C ARG A 204 19.03 13.83 3.35
N TYR A 205 18.85 13.90 2.03
CA TYR A 205 19.88 13.52 1.07
C TYR A 205 19.96 14.53 -0.05
N THR A 206 21.13 15.13 -0.22
CA THR A 206 21.39 16.16 -1.22
C THR A 206 22.42 15.64 -2.22
N ARG A 207 22.12 15.70 -3.52
CA ARG A 207 23.06 15.33 -4.57
C ARG A 207 22.68 15.94 -5.93
N ASP A 208 23.70 16.16 -6.77
CA ASP A 208 23.54 16.69 -8.13
C ASP A 208 22.71 15.74 -9.02
N ALA A 209 21.59 16.25 -9.57
CA ALA A 209 20.83 15.65 -10.66
C ALA A 209 20.27 14.23 -10.41
N ASN A 210 19.70 13.97 -9.24
CA ASN A 210 19.01 12.72 -8.94
C ASN A 210 17.50 12.85 -9.12
N SER A 211 16.82 11.77 -9.49
CA SER A 211 15.37 11.64 -9.29
C SER A 211 15.08 10.77 -8.07
N PHE A 212 14.29 11.29 -7.14
CA PHE A 212 13.61 10.48 -6.13
C PHE A 212 12.60 9.63 -6.89
N HIS A 213 12.70 8.33 -6.72
CA HIS A 213 11.89 7.40 -7.50
C HIS A 213 10.71 6.88 -6.70
N SER A 214 10.97 6.46 -5.47
CA SER A 214 9.94 5.83 -4.63
C SER A 214 10.30 5.86 -3.15
N LEU A 215 9.27 5.85 -2.31
CA LEU A 215 9.36 5.57 -0.89
C LEU A 215 8.52 4.33 -0.59
N VAL A 216 9.18 3.29 -0.10
CA VAL A 216 8.56 1.98 0.14
C VAL A 216 8.77 1.60 1.59
N ALA A 217 7.77 0.97 2.20
CA ALA A 217 7.90 0.46 3.55
C ALA A 217 7.48 -1.00 3.63
N SER A 218 8.15 -1.70 4.54
CA SER A 218 7.76 -3.01 5.02
C SER A 218 7.67 -2.96 6.55
N PRO A 219 7.14 -4.01 7.20
CA PRO A 219 6.99 -4.07 8.65
C PRO A 219 8.28 -3.88 9.45
N ARG A 220 9.43 -3.95 8.78
CA ARG A 220 10.75 -3.81 9.41
C ARG A 220 11.60 -2.72 8.78
N HIS A 221 11.36 -2.37 7.52
CA HIS A 221 12.27 -1.53 6.75
C HIS A 221 11.56 -0.38 6.06
N ILE A 222 12.29 0.70 5.84
CA ILE A 222 11.92 1.78 4.91
C ILE A 222 12.98 1.82 3.84
N ILE A 223 12.55 1.91 2.60
CA ILE A 223 13.44 2.01 1.45
C ILE A 223 13.22 3.36 0.80
N VAL A 224 14.31 4.09 0.61
CA VAL A 224 14.33 5.29 -0.21
C VAL A 224 15.01 4.94 -1.53
N GLY A 225 14.21 4.88 -2.59
CA GLY A 225 14.65 4.59 -3.95
C GLY A 225 15.13 5.85 -4.67
N HIS A 226 16.35 5.79 -5.20
CA HIS A 226 16.99 6.86 -5.96
C HIS A 226 17.34 6.37 -7.36
N MET A 227 17.07 7.20 -8.37
CA MET A 227 17.55 7.00 -9.73
C MET A 227 18.70 7.97 -10.02
N LEU A 228 19.85 7.40 -10.36
CA LEU A 228 21.13 8.06 -10.60
C LEU A 228 21.57 7.86 -12.05
N LYS A 229 21.11 8.71 -12.97
CA LYS A 229 21.37 8.56 -14.43
C LYS A 229 20.92 7.19 -14.96
N ASN A 230 21.81 6.20 -14.96
CA ASN A 230 21.58 4.83 -15.45
C ASN A 230 21.70 3.78 -14.32
N LYS A 231 21.70 4.22 -13.07
CA LYS A 231 21.85 3.35 -11.90
C LYS A 231 20.72 3.59 -10.93
N SER A 232 20.31 2.53 -10.26
CA SER A 232 19.25 2.60 -9.27
C SER A 232 19.84 2.25 -7.91
N MET A 233 19.53 3.04 -6.91
CA MET A 233 20.11 2.90 -5.59
C MET A 233 18.99 2.91 -4.55
N ALA A 234 18.96 1.90 -3.71
CA ALA A 234 18.04 1.80 -2.59
C ALA A 234 18.81 2.02 -1.28
N HIS A 235 18.38 3.01 -0.51
CA HIS A 235 18.82 3.16 0.88
C HIS A 235 17.80 2.49 1.79
N VAL A 236 18.24 1.46 2.51
CA VAL A 236 17.39 0.66 3.39
C VAL A 236 17.62 1.09 4.83
N PHE A 237 16.57 1.45 5.55
CA PHE A 237 16.58 1.86 6.94
C PHE A 237 15.81 0.87 7.80
N ASP A 238 16.21 0.73 9.07
CA ASP A 238 15.34 0.11 10.08
C ASP A 238 14.19 1.08 10.38
N ILE A 239 12.96 0.58 10.36
CA ILE A 239 11.78 1.40 10.65
C ILE A 239 11.83 2.04 12.05
N SER A 240 12.52 1.39 12.99
CA SER A 240 12.69 1.85 14.36
C SER A 240 13.87 2.83 14.56
N GLY A 241 14.72 3.02 13.56
CA GLY A 241 16.04 3.65 13.76
C GLY A 241 16.60 4.45 12.58
N LEU A 242 15.78 5.29 11.93
CA LEU A 242 16.20 6.15 10.82
C LEU A 242 17.36 7.11 11.15
N GLU A 243 17.49 7.54 12.41
CA GLU A 243 18.56 8.45 12.85
C GLU A 243 19.97 7.85 12.69
N GLY A 244 20.09 6.52 12.60
CA GLY A 244 21.37 5.80 12.48
C GLY A 244 21.97 5.81 11.07
N GLY A 245 21.30 6.39 10.08
CA GLY A 245 21.65 6.24 8.67
C GLY A 245 21.13 4.93 8.07
N PRO A 246 21.37 4.69 6.76
CA PRO A 246 20.92 3.47 6.11
C PRO A 246 21.64 2.25 6.70
N LEU A 247 20.87 1.19 7.00
CA LEU A 247 21.39 -0.14 7.31
C LEU A 247 22.19 -0.71 6.13
N ALA A 248 21.75 -0.37 4.92
CA ALA A 248 22.33 -0.86 3.69
C ALA A 248 22.09 0.12 2.54
N GLU A 249 23.06 0.17 1.65
CA GLU A 249 22.95 0.81 0.35
C GLU A 249 23.05 -0.30 -0.71
N VAL A 250 21.98 -0.48 -1.47
CA VAL A 250 21.91 -1.49 -2.52
C VAL A 250 21.87 -0.80 -3.87
N GLU A 251 22.96 -0.96 -4.62
CA GLU A 251 23.08 -0.43 -5.98
C GLU A 251 22.72 -1.54 -6.97
N ASP A 252 21.72 -1.30 -7.82
CA ASP A 252 21.50 -2.11 -9.02
C ASP A 252 22.46 -1.62 -10.10
N THR A 253 23.49 -2.42 -10.37
CA THR A 253 24.52 -2.13 -11.38
C THR A 253 24.14 -2.64 -12.77
N ASP A 254 22.93 -3.16 -12.95
CA ASP A 254 22.51 -3.68 -14.24
C ASP A 254 22.36 -2.54 -15.26
N GLU A 255 23.38 -2.40 -16.12
CA GLU A 255 23.48 -1.36 -17.15
C GLU A 255 22.45 -1.51 -18.29
N THR A 256 21.58 -2.54 -18.23
CA THR A 256 20.61 -2.83 -19.29
C THR A 256 19.47 -1.81 -19.38
N LEU A 257 19.36 -0.87 -18.43
CA LEU A 257 18.51 0.30 -18.53
C LEU A 257 19.07 1.30 -19.56
N VAL A 258 18.88 0.99 -20.85
CA VAL A 258 19.09 1.96 -21.93
C VAL A 258 17.87 2.88 -21.97
N ILE A 259 17.95 4.00 -21.27
CA ILE A 259 17.02 5.11 -21.47
C ILE A 259 17.29 5.65 -22.87
N SER A 260 16.47 5.27 -23.86
CA SER A 260 16.52 5.90 -25.18
C SER A 260 16.10 7.36 -25.05
N ASP A 261 16.92 8.27 -25.59
CA ASP A 261 16.67 9.72 -25.59
C ASP A 261 15.21 10.03 -26.01
N GLY A 262 14.33 10.30 -25.04
CA GLY A 262 12.94 10.69 -25.26
C GLY A 262 11.87 9.82 -24.58
N ASP A 263 12.17 8.56 -24.26
CA ASP A 263 11.25 7.72 -23.49
C ASP A 263 11.65 7.78 -22.02
N ILE A 264 10.69 8.12 -21.15
CA ILE A 264 10.87 8.07 -19.70
C ILE A 264 11.00 6.59 -19.35
N GLY A 265 12.23 6.07 -19.37
CA GLY A 265 12.51 4.70 -18.96
C GLY A 265 12.03 4.51 -17.52
N PHE A 266 11.17 3.51 -17.31
CA PHE A 266 10.76 3.12 -15.98
C PHE A 266 11.99 2.60 -15.24
N GLY A 267 12.33 3.22 -14.10
CA GLY A 267 13.30 2.68 -13.16
C GLY A 267 12.83 1.32 -12.62
N PRO A 268 13.71 0.58 -11.93
CA PRO A 268 13.28 -0.59 -11.20
C PRO A 268 12.40 -0.15 -10.03
N ASP A 269 11.29 -0.86 -9.86
CA ASP A 269 10.49 -0.70 -8.66
C ASP A 269 11.12 -1.49 -7.51
N PHE A 270 11.00 -0.93 -6.32
CA PHE A 270 11.50 -1.51 -5.10
C PHE A 270 10.34 -2.01 -4.25
N TYR A 271 10.50 -3.20 -3.68
CA TYR A 271 9.57 -3.78 -2.73
C TYR A 271 10.37 -4.37 -1.57
N ALA A 272 9.87 -4.34 -0.34
CA ALA A 272 10.51 -5.04 0.76
C ALA A 272 9.55 -6.00 1.45
N CYS A 273 10.11 -7.13 1.81
CA CYS A 273 9.61 -7.96 2.90
C CYS A 273 10.58 -7.85 4.08
N SER A 274 10.35 -8.66 5.11
CA SER A 274 11.17 -8.61 6.33
C SER A 274 12.58 -9.20 6.19
N THR A 275 12.84 -9.90 5.10
CA THR A 275 14.11 -10.60 4.87
C THR A 275 14.82 -10.17 3.59
N HIS A 276 14.10 -9.66 2.58
CA HIS A 276 14.65 -9.33 1.27
C HIS A 276 14.15 -7.98 0.77
N LEU A 277 15.01 -7.29 0.03
CA LEU A 277 14.67 -6.24 -0.92
C LEU A 277 14.41 -6.91 -2.26
N ILE A 278 13.24 -6.70 -2.83
CA ILE A 278 12.81 -7.24 -4.11
C ILE A 278 12.84 -6.11 -5.14
N PHE A 279 13.50 -6.37 -6.26
CA PHE A 279 13.57 -5.48 -7.41
C PHE A 279 12.70 -6.05 -8.51
N LEU A 280 11.94 -5.18 -9.15
CA LEU A 280 11.21 -5.54 -10.36
C LEU A 280 11.66 -4.61 -11.48
N LYS A 281 12.21 -5.18 -12.55
CA LYS A 281 12.70 -4.42 -13.71
C LYS A 281 12.26 -5.04 -15.02
N PRO A 282 12.17 -4.26 -16.12
CA PRO A 282 11.95 -4.82 -17.44
C PRO A 282 13.00 -5.91 -17.75
N HIS A 283 12.59 -6.97 -18.44
CA HIS A 283 13.54 -7.98 -18.89
C HIS A 283 14.56 -7.36 -19.87
N PRO A 284 15.85 -7.72 -19.79
CA PRO A 284 16.89 -7.08 -20.61
C PRO A 284 16.80 -7.41 -22.11
N ASP A 285 16.14 -8.51 -22.47
CA ASP A 285 15.72 -8.73 -23.87
C ASP A 285 14.40 -7.98 -24.10
N PRO A 286 14.37 -6.90 -24.90
CA PRO A 286 13.17 -6.10 -25.15
C PRO A 286 12.09 -6.85 -25.95
N ARG A 287 12.38 -8.06 -26.43
CA ARG A 287 11.39 -8.94 -27.09
C ARG A 287 10.56 -9.72 -26.09
N GLU A 288 11.08 -9.92 -24.90
CA GLU A 288 10.35 -10.55 -23.81
C GLU A 288 9.49 -9.49 -23.12
N THR A 289 8.21 -9.78 -22.96
CA THR A 289 7.29 -8.88 -22.26
C THR A 289 7.32 -9.11 -20.75
N CYS A 290 8.13 -10.04 -20.24
CA CYS A 290 8.22 -10.36 -18.82
C CYS A 290 9.01 -9.30 -18.03
N MET A 291 8.87 -9.33 -16.72
CA MET A 291 9.68 -8.56 -15.80
C MET A 291 10.70 -9.48 -15.13
N ARG A 292 11.91 -8.99 -14.91
CA ARG A 292 12.91 -9.67 -14.10
C ARG A 292 12.75 -9.27 -12.64
N LEU A 293 12.53 -10.27 -11.79
CA LEU A 293 12.53 -10.13 -10.34
C LEU A 293 13.90 -10.52 -9.79
N THR A 294 14.45 -9.70 -8.91
CA THR A 294 15.69 -9.98 -8.15
C THR A 294 15.41 -9.86 -6.67
N ALA A 295 15.95 -10.74 -5.82
CA ALA A 295 15.77 -10.65 -4.37
C ALA A 295 17.12 -10.54 -3.65
N VAL A 296 17.38 -9.41 -2.98
CA VAL A 296 18.62 -9.18 -2.22
C VAL A 296 18.33 -9.35 -0.72
N PRO A 297 19.04 -10.25 -0.02
CA PRO A 297 18.88 -10.41 1.43
C PRO A 297 19.25 -9.12 2.18
N LEU A 298 18.38 -8.68 3.09
CA LEU A 298 18.60 -7.47 3.88
C LEU A 298 19.58 -7.69 5.03
N MET A 299 19.69 -8.92 5.56
CA MET A 299 20.60 -9.22 6.67
C MET A 299 22.08 -9.20 6.26
N ASP A 300 22.40 -9.63 5.03
CA ASP A 300 23.78 -9.75 4.54
C ASP A 300 24.37 -8.40 4.10
N SER A 301 23.51 -7.43 3.78
CA SER A 301 23.91 -6.11 3.28
C SER A 301 24.58 -5.19 4.31
N SER A 302 24.56 -5.57 5.60
CA SER A 302 25.19 -4.84 6.70
C SER A 302 26.68 -5.19 6.94
N ALA A 303 27.20 -6.25 6.32
CA ALA A 303 28.61 -6.60 6.38
C ALA A 303 29.39 -5.72 5.38
N GLY A 304 30.26 -4.85 5.91
CA GLY A 304 30.95 -3.78 5.18
C GLY A 304 31.48 -4.12 3.77
N SER A 305 31.46 -3.11 2.91
CA SER A 305 31.67 -3.08 1.45
C SER A 305 32.98 -3.70 0.89
N ASP A 306 33.85 -4.26 1.72
CA ASP A 306 35.22 -4.59 1.29
C ASP A 306 35.38 -6.03 0.76
N SER A 307 34.31 -6.82 0.70
CA SER A 307 34.34 -8.14 0.07
C SER A 307 34.02 -8.06 -1.42
N GLU A 308 35.07 -8.13 -2.26
CA GLU A 308 34.98 -8.16 -3.73
C GLU A 308 34.11 -9.31 -4.29
N CYS A 309 33.78 -10.31 -3.47
CA CYS A 309 32.87 -11.39 -3.84
C CYS A 309 31.52 -11.23 -3.14
N ARG A 310 30.61 -10.42 -3.70
CA ARG A 310 29.19 -10.51 -3.35
C ARG A 310 28.56 -11.68 -4.13
N PRO A 311 27.87 -12.62 -3.47
CA PRO A 311 27.13 -13.64 -4.18
C PRO A 311 26.09 -12.98 -5.10
N GLU A 312 25.92 -13.50 -6.30
CA GLU A 312 24.87 -13.04 -7.22
C GLU A 312 23.50 -13.23 -6.55
N ALA A 313 22.68 -12.17 -6.58
CA ALA A 313 21.35 -12.19 -6.00
C ALA A 313 20.46 -13.16 -6.80
N PRO A 314 19.56 -13.92 -6.14
CA PRO A 314 18.68 -14.82 -6.85
C PRO A 314 17.75 -14.04 -7.77
N THR A 315 17.48 -14.59 -8.95
CA THR A 315 16.62 -13.96 -9.96
C THR A 315 15.59 -14.93 -10.51
N CYS A 316 14.50 -14.39 -11.04
CA CYS A 316 13.59 -15.10 -11.94
C CYS A 316 12.92 -14.11 -12.89
N ASP A 317 12.35 -14.64 -13.97
CA ASP A 317 11.48 -13.87 -14.85
C ASP A 317 10.02 -14.20 -14.50
N ILE A 318 9.20 -13.16 -14.38
CA ILE A 318 7.79 -13.26 -14.04
C ILE A 318 6.94 -12.65 -15.15
N ASP A 319 5.77 -13.23 -15.40
CA ASP A 319 4.82 -12.72 -16.39
C ASP A 319 4.59 -11.21 -16.18
N ALA A 320 4.51 -10.48 -17.29
CA ALA A 320 4.52 -9.02 -17.44
C ALA A 320 3.70 -8.23 -16.40
N PHE A 321 4.22 -8.07 -15.16
CA PHE A 321 3.57 -7.24 -14.17
C PHE A 321 3.66 -5.78 -14.59
N GLU A 322 2.54 -5.07 -14.56
CA GLU A 322 2.60 -3.62 -14.64
C GLU A 322 3.31 -3.09 -13.38
N PRO A 323 4.39 -2.30 -13.53
CA PRO A 323 5.21 -1.83 -12.41
C PRO A 323 4.36 -1.15 -11.31
N LEU A 324 3.36 -0.37 -11.73
CA LEU A 324 2.43 0.36 -10.84
C LEU A 324 1.46 -0.53 -10.04
N SER A 325 1.41 -1.82 -10.31
CA SER A 325 0.42 -2.75 -9.77
C SER A 325 1.08 -4.02 -9.25
N PHE A 326 2.13 -3.90 -8.44
CA PHE A 326 2.76 -5.00 -7.72
C PHE A 326 2.85 -4.69 -6.22
N GLY A 327 2.76 -5.72 -5.39
CA GLY A 327 2.82 -5.55 -3.94
C GLY A 327 3.06 -6.84 -3.16
N ILE A 328 3.45 -6.69 -1.90
CA ILE A 328 3.60 -7.83 -0.98
C ILE A 328 2.24 -8.14 -0.36
N LEU A 329 1.68 -9.29 -0.73
CA LEU A 329 0.43 -9.76 -0.15
C LEU A 329 0.66 -10.41 1.21
N ARG A 330 1.69 -11.26 1.34
CA ARG A 330 2.11 -11.87 2.60
C ARG A 330 3.61 -11.72 2.79
N ASP A 331 4.01 -11.30 3.99
CA ASP A 331 5.42 -11.13 4.33
C ASP A 331 6.20 -12.44 4.29
N SER A 332 7.53 -12.32 4.35
CA SER A 332 8.45 -13.43 4.23
C SER A 332 8.37 -14.40 5.41
N ILE A 333 8.25 -15.69 5.10
CA ILE A 333 8.38 -16.80 6.05
C ILE A 333 9.63 -17.60 5.69
N VAL A 334 10.57 -17.71 6.63
CA VAL A 334 11.79 -18.50 6.43
C VAL A 334 11.50 -19.94 6.81
N ASP A 335 11.47 -20.84 5.83
CA ASP A 335 11.39 -22.26 6.07
C ASP A 335 12.79 -22.82 6.33
N ARG A 336 12.99 -23.30 7.57
CA ARG A 336 14.28 -23.80 8.05
C ARG A 336 14.63 -25.17 7.49
N GLU A 337 13.65 -25.97 7.07
CA GLU A 337 13.92 -27.33 6.59
C GLU A 337 14.51 -27.35 5.17
N PRO A 338 13.89 -26.72 4.15
CA PRO A 338 14.42 -26.68 2.80
C PRO A 338 15.33 -25.48 2.57
N GLY A 339 15.39 -24.52 3.51
CA GLY A 339 16.24 -23.33 3.41
C GLY A 339 15.74 -22.31 2.38
N TYR A 340 14.43 -22.18 2.20
CA TYR A 340 13.83 -21.15 1.34
C TYR A 340 13.13 -20.08 2.18
N THR A 341 13.09 -18.88 1.63
CA THR A 341 12.21 -17.83 2.10
C THR A 341 10.99 -17.77 1.18
N GLU A 342 9.82 -17.99 1.74
CA GLU A 342 8.55 -17.89 1.03
C GLU A 342 7.98 -16.49 1.16
N VAL A 343 7.64 -15.86 0.03
CA VAL A 343 6.96 -14.56 -0.03
C VAL A 343 5.75 -14.70 -0.95
N ILE A 344 4.61 -14.12 -0.58
CA ILE A 344 3.45 -14.07 -1.47
C ILE A 344 3.30 -12.66 -1.98
N VAL A 345 3.31 -12.51 -3.30
CA VAL A 345 3.16 -11.23 -3.99
C VAL A 345 1.88 -11.24 -4.82
N HIS A 346 1.37 -10.07 -5.12
CA HIS A 346 0.24 -9.90 -6.03
C HIS A 346 0.54 -8.84 -7.06
N GLY A 347 -0.23 -8.84 -8.14
CA GLY A 347 -0.18 -7.75 -9.09
C GLY A 347 -0.93 -7.99 -10.39
N LEU A 348 -0.95 -6.97 -11.23
CA LEU A 348 -1.56 -7.00 -12.56
C LEU A 348 -0.58 -7.50 -13.60
N ALA A 349 -0.87 -8.64 -14.23
CA ALA A 349 -0.09 -9.17 -15.34
C ALA A 349 -0.88 -9.09 -16.66
N GLU A 350 -0.21 -8.76 -17.77
CA GLU A 350 -0.79 -8.86 -19.11
C GLU A 350 -0.33 -10.14 -19.81
N ARG A 351 -1.27 -10.96 -20.30
CA ARG A 351 -0.94 -12.13 -21.11
C ARG A 351 -1.86 -12.25 -22.31
N ASN A 352 -1.28 -12.15 -23.50
CA ASN A 352 -1.99 -12.21 -24.78
C ASN A 352 -3.15 -11.19 -24.87
N GLY A 353 -2.94 -9.97 -24.38
CA GLY A 353 -3.96 -8.91 -24.33
C GLY A 353 -5.04 -9.12 -23.25
N VAL A 354 -4.90 -10.12 -22.37
CA VAL A 354 -5.77 -10.31 -21.21
C VAL A 354 -5.05 -9.82 -19.97
N TYR A 355 -5.62 -8.80 -19.34
CA TYR A 355 -5.13 -8.28 -18.06
C TYR A 355 -5.65 -9.14 -16.92
N THR A 356 -4.78 -9.54 -16.01
CA THR A 356 -5.09 -10.55 -15.00
C THR A 356 -4.51 -10.14 -13.66
N LEU A 357 -5.35 -10.08 -12.62
CA LEU A 357 -4.84 -10.00 -11.25
C LEU A 357 -4.32 -11.39 -10.87
N THR A 358 -3.04 -11.46 -10.55
CA THR A 358 -2.36 -12.69 -10.16
C THR A 358 -1.83 -12.61 -8.75
N VAL A 359 -1.78 -13.77 -8.09
CA VAL A 359 -1.08 -13.97 -6.82
C VAL A 359 -0.01 -15.02 -7.04
N SER A 360 1.22 -14.69 -6.68
CA SER A 360 2.40 -15.50 -6.95
C SER A 360 3.12 -15.85 -5.65
N LYS A 361 3.37 -17.14 -5.46
CA LYS A 361 4.25 -17.66 -4.40
C LYS A 361 5.68 -17.67 -4.91
N LEU A 362 6.55 -16.93 -4.24
CA LEU A 362 7.99 -16.86 -4.50
C LEU A 362 8.72 -17.72 -3.47
N LEU A 363 9.54 -18.67 -3.93
CA LEU A 363 10.47 -19.42 -3.08
C LEU A 363 11.89 -18.95 -3.38
N ILE A 364 12.41 -18.09 -2.51
CA ILE A 364 13.73 -17.48 -2.63
C ILE A 364 14.75 -18.38 -1.92
N PRO A 365 15.75 -18.93 -2.61
CA PRO A 365 16.74 -19.82 -2.02
C PRO A 365 17.63 -19.05 -1.01
N SER A 366 17.95 -19.67 0.13
CA SER A 366 18.97 -19.13 1.03
C SER A 366 20.36 -19.33 0.42
N HIS A 367 21.24 -18.34 0.56
CA HIS A 367 22.62 -18.38 0.03
C HIS A 367 23.56 -19.35 0.76
N ILE A 368 23.04 -20.32 1.50
CA ILE A 368 23.84 -21.22 2.34
C ILE A 368 24.26 -22.44 1.50
N GLY A 369 25.24 -22.26 0.61
CA GLY A 369 25.97 -23.38 0.01
C GLY A 369 26.57 -23.12 -1.38
N PRO A 370 27.68 -23.79 -1.73
CA PRO A 370 28.34 -23.66 -3.05
C PRO A 370 27.53 -24.21 -4.22
N ASP A 371 26.50 -25.04 -3.95
CA ASP A 371 25.62 -25.66 -4.94
C ASP A 371 24.17 -25.14 -4.86
N ALA A 372 23.92 -24.06 -4.10
CA ALA A 372 22.59 -23.50 -3.98
C ALA A 372 22.13 -22.91 -5.33
N SER A 373 20.97 -23.36 -5.82
CA SER A 373 20.32 -22.73 -6.97
C SER A 373 20.10 -21.25 -6.67
N GLN A 374 20.45 -20.39 -7.63
CA GLN A 374 20.18 -18.94 -7.57
C GLN A 374 18.83 -18.58 -8.21
N GLU A 375 18.03 -19.57 -8.60
CA GLU A 375 16.77 -19.32 -9.28
C GLU A 375 15.63 -19.24 -8.27
N ILE A 376 14.88 -18.13 -8.30
CA ILE A 376 13.67 -17.97 -7.51
C ILE A 376 12.59 -18.81 -8.17
N ARG A 377 11.98 -19.74 -7.42
CA ARG A 377 10.85 -20.52 -7.96
C ARG A 377 9.55 -19.76 -7.79
N VAL A 378 8.78 -19.67 -8.86
CA VAL A 378 7.52 -18.91 -8.89
C VAL A 378 6.37 -19.83 -9.21
N THR A 379 5.31 -19.77 -8.40
CA THR A 379 4.02 -20.40 -8.70
C THR A 379 2.93 -19.33 -8.71
N SER A 380 2.35 -19.09 -9.88
CA SER A 380 1.38 -18.01 -10.08
C SER A 380 -0.04 -18.56 -10.26
N HIS A 381 -1.00 -17.88 -9.66
CA HIS A 381 -2.42 -18.20 -9.75
C HIS A 381 -3.21 -16.97 -10.16
N ILE A 382 -4.20 -17.19 -11.03
CA ILE A 382 -5.14 -16.15 -11.46
C ILE A 382 -6.19 -15.95 -10.36
N VAL A 383 -6.40 -14.70 -9.95
CA VAL A 383 -7.51 -14.29 -9.09
C VAL A 383 -8.71 -13.92 -9.96
N VAL A 384 -8.50 -13.00 -10.90
CA VAL A 384 -9.54 -12.51 -11.82
C VAL A 384 -8.92 -12.08 -13.15
N ASN A 385 -9.66 -12.29 -14.24
CA ASN A 385 -9.34 -11.73 -15.55
C ASN A 385 -10.17 -10.48 -15.78
N PHE A 386 -9.54 -9.45 -16.34
CA PHE A 386 -10.19 -8.22 -16.73
C PHE A 386 -10.41 -8.21 -18.26
N PRO A 387 -11.57 -7.75 -18.74
CA PRO A 387 -11.88 -7.67 -20.17
C PRO A 387 -10.99 -6.65 -20.91
N ASP A 388 -10.62 -5.56 -20.24
CA ASP A 388 -9.80 -4.46 -20.75
C ASP A 388 -8.73 -4.10 -19.71
N ARG A 389 -7.81 -3.19 -20.06
CA ARG A 389 -6.78 -2.67 -19.14
C ARG A 389 -7.43 -1.87 -18.00
N PRO A 390 -7.39 -2.35 -16.74
CA PRO A 390 -7.95 -1.59 -15.63
C PRO A 390 -6.94 -0.57 -15.09
N GLY A 391 -7.43 0.57 -14.63
CA GLY A 391 -6.71 1.38 -13.65
C GLY A 391 -6.87 0.71 -12.28
N LEU A 392 -5.84 -0.01 -11.81
CA LEU A 392 -5.90 -0.84 -10.61
C LEU A 392 -5.07 -0.24 -9.47
N TYR A 393 -5.67 -0.14 -8.30
CA TYR A 393 -5.05 0.38 -7.07
C TYR A 393 -5.08 -0.71 -6.02
N MET A 394 -3.90 -1.14 -5.59
CA MET A 394 -3.70 -2.13 -4.54
C MET A 394 -2.61 -1.65 -3.60
N GLN A 395 -2.71 -2.03 -2.33
CA GLN A 395 -1.69 -1.75 -1.32
C GLN A 395 -1.05 -3.06 -0.83
N PRO A 396 0.23 -3.02 -0.42
CA PRO A 396 0.83 -4.11 0.34
C PRO A 396 0.03 -4.39 1.61
N SER A 397 -0.18 -5.67 1.92
CA SER A 397 -0.94 -6.11 3.10
C SER A 397 -0.06 -6.79 4.15
N PHE A 398 0.94 -7.55 3.72
CA PHE A 398 1.80 -8.38 4.55
C PHE A 398 1.10 -9.51 5.33
N THR A 399 -0.23 -9.60 5.35
CA THR A 399 -0.98 -10.62 6.11
C THR A 399 -1.60 -11.73 5.27
N GLY A 400 -1.49 -11.67 3.95
CA GLY A 400 -2.08 -12.65 3.04
C GLY A 400 -3.49 -12.31 2.55
N SER A 401 -4.06 -11.17 2.95
CA SER A 401 -5.41 -10.73 2.55
C SER A 401 -5.41 -9.27 2.11
N ALA A 402 -6.05 -8.95 0.99
CA ALA A 402 -6.05 -7.61 0.45
C ALA A 402 -7.40 -7.24 -0.15
N ARG A 403 -7.61 -5.93 -0.25
CA ARG A 403 -8.63 -5.33 -1.10
C ARG A 403 -7.93 -4.54 -2.20
N CYS A 404 -8.56 -4.46 -3.35
CA CYS A 404 -8.14 -3.55 -4.42
C CYS A 404 -9.37 -2.89 -5.06
N ILE A 405 -9.15 -1.70 -5.62
CA ILE A 405 -10.14 -1.00 -6.44
C ILE A 405 -9.60 -0.92 -7.85
N PHE A 406 -10.49 -1.09 -8.81
CA PHE A 406 -10.17 -0.89 -10.21
C PHE A 406 -11.27 -0.16 -10.95
N TYR A 407 -10.90 0.53 -12.02
CA TYR A 407 -11.85 1.11 -12.95
C TYR A 407 -11.45 0.87 -14.40
N TYR A 408 -12.42 0.90 -15.30
CA TYR A 408 -12.19 0.93 -16.73
C TYR A 408 -12.40 2.33 -17.28
N SER A 409 -11.48 2.81 -18.10
CA SER A 409 -11.76 3.91 -19.02
C SER A 409 -11.99 3.28 -20.39
N ASN A 410 -13.25 3.06 -20.76
CA ASN A 410 -13.60 2.54 -22.08
C ASN A 410 -14.11 3.69 -22.96
N GLU A 411 -13.66 3.73 -24.22
CA GLU A 411 -14.15 4.66 -25.27
C GLU A 411 -15.69 4.63 -25.41
N ALA A 412 -16.33 3.51 -25.03
CA ALA A 412 -17.79 3.36 -25.00
C ALA A 412 -18.51 4.13 -23.87
N ALA A 413 -17.79 4.94 -23.08
CA ALA A 413 -18.31 5.83 -22.02
C ALA A 413 -18.98 5.12 -20.83
N THR A 414 -18.68 3.84 -20.59
CA THR A 414 -19.05 3.17 -19.34
C THR A 414 -17.82 3.02 -18.48
N ALA A 415 -17.50 4.07 -17.70
CA ALA A 415 -16.60 3.89 -16.57
C ALA A 415 -17.32 3.02 -15.53
N GLU A 416 -16.65 1.97 -15.05
CA GLU A 416 -17.16 1.12 -13.98
C GLU A 416 -16.11 1.08 -12.88
N LEU A 417 -16.44 1.60 -11.69
CA LEU A 417 -15.58 1.48 -10.52
C LEU A 417 -15.97 0.19 -9.76
N ARG A 418 -15.00 -0.65 -9.44
CA ARG A 418 -15.24 -1.94 -8.77
C ARG A 418 -14.20 -2.19 -7.69
N ALA A 419 -14.57 -3.01 -6.70
CA ALA A 419 -13.67 -3.51 -5.68
C ALA A 419 -13.62 -5.05 -5.70
N LEU A 420 -12.48 -5.60 -5.28
CA LEU A 420 -12.27 -7.02 -5.01
C LEU A 420 -11.74 -7.19 -3.59
N GLU A 421 -12.16 -8.27 -2.94
CA GLU A 421 -11.53 -8.77 -1.72
C GLU A 421 -11.06 -10.20 -1.94
N TYR A 422 -9.79 -10.47 -1.62
CA TYR A 422 -9.19 -11.78 -1.83
C TYR A 422 -8.12 -12.08 -0.79
N CYS A 423 -7.84 -13.36 -0.59
CA CYS A 423 -6.77 -13.82 0.28
C CYS A 423 -5.99 -14.98 -0.33
N TYR A 424 -4.78 -15.21 0.17
CA TYR A 424 -4.03 -16.43 -0.08
C TYR A 424 -4.37 -17.48 0.98
N ASP A 425 -4.99 -18.59 0.56
CA ASP A 425 -5.27 -19.72 1.43
C ASP A 425 -4.05 -20.62 1.55
N GLU A 426 -3.45 -20.66 2.74
CA GLU A 426 -2.27 -21.47 3.04
C GLU A 426 -2.55 -22.97 2.96
N ALA A 427 -3.78 -23.42 3.21
CA ALA A 427 -4.11 -24.84 3.20
C ALA A 427 -4.17 -25.41 1.78
N THR A 428 -4.65 -24.62 0.82
CA THR A 428 -4.74 -25.01 -0.59
C THR A 428 -3.60 -24.46 -1.45
N GLU A 429 -2.76 -23.60 -0.88
CA GLU A 429 -1.71 -22.84 -1.57
C GLU A 429 -2.23 -22.06 -2.78
N ARG A 430 -3.43 -21.47 -2.66
CA ARG A 430 -4.11 -20.78 -3.75
C ARG A 430 -4.78 -19.49 -3.29
N PRO A 431 -4.88 -18.48 -4.17
CA PRO A 431 -5.73 -17.34 -3.88
C PRO A 431 -7.21 -17.74 -3.92
N VAL A 432 -7.99 -17.12 -3.06
CA VAL A 432 -9.45 -17.23 -3.00
C VAL A 432 -10.01 -15.82 -3.18
N LEU A 433 -10.84 -15.64 -4.21
CA LEU A 433 -11.67 -14.44 -4.37
C LEU A 433 -12.82 -14.56 -3.38
N LEU A 434 -12.86 -13.68 -2.38
CA LEU A 434 -13.84 -13.70 -1.30
C LEU A 434 -15.09 -12.94 -1.69
N ASP A 435 -14.91 -11.75 -2.26
CA ASP A 435 -15.99 -10.90 -2.73
C ASP A 435 -15.55 -10.06 -3.95
N SER A 436 -16.53 -9.65 -4.73
CA SER A 436 -16.35 -8.76 -5.87
C SER A 436 -17.63 -7.95 -6.09
N THR A 437 -17.49 -6.64 -6.19
CA THR A 437 -18.63 -5.80 -6.54
C THR A 437 -18.95 -5.97 -8.02
N SER A 438 -20.22 -6.21 -8.36
CA SER A 438 -20.67 -6.10 -9.76
C SER A 438 -20.48 -4.68 -10.28
N ASN A 439 -20.70 -3.68 -9.41
CA ASN A 439 -20.41 -2.28 -9.63
C ASN A 439 -20.46 -1.49 -8.30
N LEU A 440 -19.51 -0.58 -8.03
CA LEU A 440 -19.64 0.43 -6.96
C LEU A 440 -20.57 1.59 -7.36
N ASP A 441 -21.04 1.63 -8.62
CA ASP A 441 -21.90 2.67 -9.21
C ASP A 441 -23.30 2.80 -8.59
N TYR A 442 -23.66 2.04 -7.55
CA TYR A 442 -24.87 2.35 -6.77
C TYR A 442 -24.77 3.66 -5.98
N LEU A 443 -23.60 4.29 -6.04
CA LEU A 443 -23.33 5.65 -5.66
C LEU A 443 -23.37 6.51 -6.92
N GLY A 444 -24.55 7.01 -7.30
CA GLY A 444 -24.70 7.91 -8.45
C GLY A 444 -23.66 9.05 -8.48
N VAL A 445 -23.14 9.45 -7.31
CA VAL A 445 -22.03 10.41 -7.17
C VAL A 445 -20.72 9.90 -7.77
N LEU A 446 -20.24 8.70 -7.42
CA LEU A 446 -18.99 8.16 -7.96
C LEU A 446 -19.11 7.92 -9.46
N TYR A 447 -20.22 7.33 -9.89
CA TYR A 447 -20.47 7.07 -11.30
C TYR A 447 -20.45 8.37 -12.11
N ASP A 448 -21.19 9.39 -11.65
CA ASP A 448 -21.25 10.68 -12.32
C ASP A 448 -19.85 11.30 -12.40
N ASP A 449 -19.03 11.22 -11.33
CA ASP A 449 -17.68 11.79 -11.36
C ASP A 449 -16.76 11.08 -12.35
N PHE A 450 -16.70 9.74 -12.34
CA PHE A 450 -15.83 8.97 -13.25
C PHE A 450 -16.30 8.99 -14.70
N VAL A 451 -17.62 9.01 -14.95
CA VAL A 451 -18.17 9.02 -16.32
C VAL A 451 -18.25 10.42 -16.90
N THR A 452 -18.65 11.41 -16.10
CA THR A 452 -19.01 12.75 -16.62
C THR A 452 -18.00 13.83 -16.28
N ARG A 453 -17.15 13.63 -15.27
CA ARG A 453 -16.22 14.65 -14.75
C ARG A 453 -14.75 14.27 -14.85
N ASP A 454 -14.44 13.26 -15.66
CA ASP A 454 -13.07 12.79 -15.92
C ASP A 454 -12.32 12.52 -14.61
N ALA A 455 -12.99 11.83 -13.68
CA ALA A 455 -12.39 11.55 -12.38
C ALA A 455 -11.23 10.57 -12.50
N GLU A 456 -10.16 10.84 -11.77
CA GLU A 456 -8.94 10.04 -11.76
C GLU A 456 -8.60 9.63 -10.33
N MET A 457 -8.53 8.33 -10.10
CA MET A 457 -8.13 7.75 -8.82
C MET A 457 -6.73 8.21 -8.44
N GLN A 458 -6.57 8.67 -7.19
CA GLN A 458 -5.28 9.10 -6.65
C GLN A 458 -4.75 8.11 -5.63
N HIS A 459 -5.64 7.55 -4.80
CA HIS A 459 -5.23 6.71 -3.70
C HIS A 459 -6.35 5.76 -3.25
N PHE A 460 -5.96 4.58 -2.76
CA PHE A 460 -6.87 3.62 -2.16
C PHE A 460 -6.22 2.95 -0.94
N GLU A 461 -6.95 2.96 0.18
CA GLU A 461 -6.75 2.11 1.37
C GLU A 461 -5.31 1.84 1.82
N GLN A 462 -4.61 2.88 2.24
CA GLN A 462 -3.28 2.77 2.85
C GLN A 462 -3.25 1.89 4.11
N GLU A 463 -4.21 2.09 5.01
CA GLU A 463 -4.45 1.17 6.12
C GLU A 463 -5.49 0.12 5.71
N PRO A 464 -5.25 -1.19 5.90
CA PRO A 464 -6.14 -2.29 5.46
C PRO A 464 -7.58 -2.27 6.01
N HIS A 465 -7.92 -1.31 6.87
CA HIS A 465 -9.23 -1.19 7.50
C HIS A 465 -9.80 0.23 7.42
N SER A 466 -9.18 1.10 6.59
CA SER A 466 -9.68 2.46 6.36
C SER A 466 -10.79 2.48 5.32
N GLY A 467 -10.73 1.61 4.30
CA GLY A 467 -11.68 1.63 3.20
C GLY A 467 -11.77 2.96 2.45
N ARG A 468 -10.78 3.86 2.59
CA ARG A 468 -10.87 5.20 2.00
C ARG A 468 -10.42 5.22 0.54
N ILE A 469 -11.19 5.93 -0.26
CA ILE A 469 -10.93 6.21 -1.67
C ILE A 469 -10.62 7.70 -1.79
N LEU A 470 -9.53 8.05 -2.47
CA LEU A 470 -9.21 9.42 -2.89
C LEU A 470 -9.17 9.45 -4.41
N TYR A 471 -9.92 10.37 -5.00
CA TYR A 471 -9.84 10.69 -6.42
C TYR A 471 -9.99 12.20 -6.61
N HIS A 472 -9.52 12.70 -7.74
CA HIS A 472 -9.84 14.06 -8.16
C HIS A 472 -10.75 14.03 -9.38
N TYR A 473 -11.53 15.08 -9.59
CA TYR A 473 -12.34 15.25 -10.79
C TYR A 473 -12.35 16.71 -11.22
N ARG A 474 -12.63 16.95 -12.50
CA ARG A 474 -12.73 18.30 -13.05
C ARG A 474 -14.16 18.80 -12.97
N THR A 475 -14.33 20.03 -12.51
CA THR A 475 -15.63 20.69 -12.60
C THR A 475 -15.78 21.40 -13.93
N SER A 476 -17.04 21.62 -14.33
CA SER A 476 -17.30 22.47 -15.48
C SER A 476 -16.71 23.86 -15.23
N PRO A 477 -16.04 24.46 -16.23
CA PRO A 477 -15.44 25.78 -16.07
C PRO A 477 -16.51 26.80 -15.62
N SER A 478 -16.13 27.67 -14.69
CA SER A 478 -17.05 28.69 -14.18
C SER A 478 -17.53 29.62 -15.31
N GLU A 479 -18.79 30.08 -15.26
CA GLU A 479 -19.30 31.03 -16.25
C GLU A 479 -18.53 32.37 -16.23
N ASP A 480 -17.97 32.73 -15.06
CA ASP A 480 -17.25 33.98 -14.83
C ASP A 480 -15.80 33.93 -15.33
N ASP A 481 -15.16 32.76 -15.29
CA ASP A 481 -13.81 32.52 -15.81
C ASP A 481 -13.72 31.16 -16.51
N PRO A 482 -14.05 31.10 -17.81
CA PRO A 482 -14.02 29.85 -18.56
C PRO A 482 -12.61 29.31 -18.79
N SER A 483 -11.56 30.08 -18.44
CA SER A 483 -10.17 29.64 -18.55
C SER A 483 -9.68 28.91 -17.30
N ARG A 484 -10.42 29.00 -16.19
CA ARG A 484 -10.07 28.35 -14.93
C ARG A 484 -10.85 27.03 -14.81
N GLU A 485 -10.19 25.93 -15.15
CA GLU A 485 -10.69 24.59 -14.79
C GLU A 485 -10.50 24.42 -13.28
N GLU A 486 -11.58 24.32 -12.52
CA GLU A 486 -11.50 23.99 -11.10
C GLU A 486 -11.47 22.47 -10.96
N SER A 487 -10.52 21.96 -10.19
CA SER A 487 -10.46 20.55 -9.81
C SER A 487 -10.96 20.39 -8.37
N ASN A 488 -11.41 19.20 -8.03
CA ASN A 488 -11.85 18.88 -6.67
C ASN A 488 -11.26 17.55 -6.26
N LEU A 489 -10.82 17.44 -5.02
CA LEU A 489 -10.48 16.16 -4.41
C LEU A 489 -11.70 15.63 -3.68
N CYS A 490 -12.11 14.40 -4.02
CA CYS A 490 -13.13 13.69 -3.27
C CYS A 490 -12.51 12.57 -2.43
N ILE A 491 -12.95 12.51 -1.17
CA ILE A 491 -12.61 11.44 -0.24
C ILE A 491 -13.89 10.70 0.09
N VAL A 492 -13.89 9.39 -0.10
CA VAL A 492 -15.02 8.51 0.21
C VAL A 492 -14.59 7.48 1.24
N ASP A 493 -15.31 7.42 2.36
CA ASP A 493 -14.98 6.61 3.53
C ASP A 493 -16.03 5.51 3.74
N PHE A 494 -15.58 4.27 3.91
CA PHE A 494 -16.42 3.09 4.12
C PHE A 494 -16.30 2.50 5.53
N ALA A 495 -15.44 3.04 6.40
CA ALA A 495 -15.22 2.53 7.77
C ALA A 495 -16.26 3.00 8.78
#